data_AF-A0A3N5VHT8-F1
#
_entry.id   AF-A0A3N5VHT8-F1
#
_cell.length_a   1.000
_cell.length_b   1.000
_cell.length_c   1.000
_cell.angle_alpha   90.00
_cell.angle_beta   90.00
_cell.angle_gamma   90.00
#
_symmetry.space_group_name_H-M   'P 1'
#
loop_
_entity.id
_entity.type
_entity.pdbx_description
1 polymer ?
#
loop_
_entity_poly.entity_id
_entity_poly.type
_entity_poly.pdbx_seq_one_letter_code
_entity_poly.pdbx_strand_id
1 'polypeptide(L)'
;MIRIHTAWTRITGSAAAAALVLLASSCARFEASGLPGSAASMAHNQIMLVAAEPETFGHYRLTALMRDYPDLDLFMAKRGMPDFLAETSNDRQHYFILYYPTARQAFAARTRPGQRQRLEFAGPYPITDSEKRTLEDLRKKETSRSLHRGLDDDR
;
A
#
# COMPACT_ATOMS: atom_id res chain seq x y z
N MET A 1 66.43 33.47 8.41
CA MET A 1 66.31 32.43 7.37
C MET A 1 66.25 31.08 8.07
N ILE A 2 65.08 30.44 8.12
CA ILE A 2 64.87 29.18 8.84
C ILE A 2 64.28 28.16 7.85
N ARG A 3 65.03 27.08 7.59
CA ARG A 3 64.65 25.93 6.75
C ARG A 3 63.72 25.01 7.53
N ILE A 4 62.60 24.61 6.92
CA ILE A 4 61.69 23.60 7.45
C ILE A 4 62.01 22.28 6.74
N HIS A 5 62.49 21.28 7.49
CA HIS A 5 62.64 19.91 7.02
C HIS A 5 61.50 19.05 7.55
N THR A 6 60.86 18.36 6.61
CA THR A 6 59.88 17.28 6.75
C THR A 6 60.52 16.00 7.30
N ALA A 7 59.82 15.30 8.21
CA ALA A 7 60.04 13.88 8.56
C ALA A 7 58.70 13.33 9.10
N TRP A 8 57.92 12.61 8.29
CA TRP A 8 57.94 11.17 8.02
C TRP A 8 57.61 10.27 9.21
N THR A 9 56.40 9.77 9.12
CA THR A 9 55.66 8.76 9.90
C THR A 9 56.39 7.43 9.95
N ARG A 10 56.47 6.81 11.14
CA ARG A 10 56.36 5.35 11.35
C ARG A 10 55.85 5.08 12.77
N ILE A 11 54.67 4.48 12.90
CA ILE A 11 54.31 3.73 14.09
C ILE A 11 53.83 2.36 13.62
N THR A 12 54.73 1.38 13.76
CA THR A 12 54.42 -0.05 13.77
C THR A 12 54.09 -0.43 15.21
N GLY A 13 52.98 -1.16 15.40
CA GLY A 13 52.62 -1.69 16.71
C GLY A 13 51.47 -2.69 16.59
N SER A 14 51.82 -3.94 16.27
CA SER A 14 50.92 -5.08 16.41
C SER A 14 50.65 -5.36 17.89
N ALA A 15 49.38 -5.35 18.28
CA ALA A 15 48.91 -5.97 19.52
C ALA A 15 47.75 -6.90 19.16
N ALA A 16 48.05 -8.19 19.12
CA ALA A 16 47.05 -9.24 19.12
C ALA A 16 46.42 -9.33 20.51
N ALA A 17 45.10 -9.16 20.61
CA ALA A 17 44.29 -9.83 21.63
C ALA A 17 42.79 -9.57 21.38
N ALA A 18 42.04 -10.68 21.38
CA ALA A 18 40.68 -10.78 21.88
C ALA A 18 39.56 -9.96 21.20
N ALA A 19 38.84 -10.60 20.26
CA ALA A 19 37.39 -10.47 20.17
C ALA A 19 36.81 -11.66 19.37
N LEU A 20 36.79 -12.82 20.02
CA LEU A 20 35.84 -13.88 19.72
C LEU A 20 34.43 -13.35 20.07
N VAL A 21 33.41 -13.70 19.28
CA VAL A 21 31.97 -13.46 19.50
C VAL A 21 31.39 -12.12 18.99
N LEU A 22 31.18 -12.02 17.67
CA LEU A 22 30.15 -11.15 17.05
C LEU A 22 29.42 -11.90 15.92
N LEU A 23 28.95 -13.12 16.21
CA LEU A 23 28.19 -13.96 15.25
C LEU A 23 26.76 -14.26 15.71
N ALA A 24 26.20 -13.46 16.61
CA ALA A 24 24.82 -13.62 17.06
C ALA A 24 24.18 -12.27 17.37
N SER A 25 23.61 -11.62 16.35
CA SER A 25 22.40 -10.77 16.44
C SER A 25 22.13 -10.09 15.10
N SER A 26 21.88 -10.91 14.07
CA SER A 26 21.01 -10.50 12.96
C SER A 26 19.73 -11.33 13.05
N CYS A 27 19.10 -11.34 14.23
CA CYS A 27 17.66 -11.45 14.27
C CYS A 27 17.15 -10.17 13.61
N ALA A 28 16.91 -10.23 12.31
CA ALA A 28 16.08 -9.26 11.63
C ALA A 28 14.80 -9.18 12.46
N ARG A 29 14.65 -8.10 13.21
CA ARG A 29 13.33 -7.66 13.63
C ARG A 29 12.62 -7.38 12.33
N PHE A 30 11.81 -8.34 11.90
CA PHE A 30 10.74 -8.09 10.96
C PHE A 30 9.83 -7.10 11.70
N GLU A 31 10.12 -5.81 11.53
CA GLU A 31 9.17 -4.78 11.87
C GLU A 31 7.92 -5.10 11.06
N ALA A 32 6.86 -5.46 11.77
CA ALA A 32 5.52 -5.56 11.23
C ALA A 32 5.31 -4.34 10.34
N SER A 33 5.20 -4.61 9.04
CA SER A 33 5.31 -3.66 7.95
C SER A 33 4.19 -2.62 8.00
N GLY A 34 4.33 -1.60 8.84
CA GLY A 34 3.62 -0.33 8.73
C GLY A 34 4.18 0.50 7.57
N LEU A 35 4.41 -0.12 6.41
CA LEU A 35 5.08 0.51 5.28
C LEU A 35 4.07 1.11 4.29
N PRO A 36 3.85 2.44 4.29
CA PRO A 36 3.05 3.12 3.26
C PRO A 36 3.59 2.90 1.83
N GLY A 37 4.85 2.49 1.68
CA GLY A 37 5.47 2.24 0.37
C GLY A 37 5.15 0.86 -0.25
N SER A 38 5.05 -0.21 0.55
CA SER A 38 4.80 -1.56 0.01
C SER A 38 3.33 -1.74 -0.39
N ALA A 39 2.42 -1.20 0.43
CA ALA A 39 1.00 -1.14 0.14
C ALA A 39 0.70 -0.39 -1.18
N ALA A 40 1.27 0.81 -1.36
CA ALA A 40 1.02 1.61 -2.56
C ALA A 40 1.49 0.91 -3.86
N SER A 41 2.59 0.14 -3.81
CA SER A 41 3.10 -0.62 -4.97
C SER A 41 2.20 -1.81 -5.32
N MET A 42 1.67 -2.51 -4.32
CA MET A 42 0.77 -3.66 -4.53
C MET A 42 -0.61 -3.26 -5.07
N ALA A 43 -1.09 -2.04 -4.75
CA ALA A 43 -2.39 -1.55 -5.18
C ALA A 43 -2.46 -1.16 -6.66
N HIS A 44 -1.32 -0.91 -7.30
CA HIS A 44 -1.28 -0.36 -8.65
C HIS A 44 -1.71 -1.40 -9.69
N ASN A 45 -2.76 -1.07 -10.46
CA ASN A 45 -3.37 -1.91 -11.50
C ASN A 45 -4.05 -3.19 -10.98
N GLN A 46 -4.59 -3.16 -9.76
CA GLN A 46 -5.37 -4.27 -9.21
C GLN A 46 -6.73 -3.81 -8.70
N ILE A 47 -7.72 -4.71 -8.82
CA ILE A 47 -9.02 -4.59 -8.13
C ILE A 47 -8.87 -5.24 -6.77
N MET A 48 -9.20 -4.49 -5.72
CA MET A 48 -9.07 -4.91 -4.33
C MET A 48 -10.45 -5.04 -3.70
N LEU A 49 -10.69 -6.14 -2.99
CA LEU A 49 -11.87 -6.30 -2.13
C LEU A 49 -11.77 -5.30 -0.96
N VAL A 50 -12.86 -4.61 -0.67
CA VAL A 50 -13.00 -3.69 0.48
C VAL A 50 -13.96 -4.33 1.49
N ALA A 51 -13.41 -4.88 2.56
CA ALA A 51 -14.19 -5.41 3.67
C ALA A 51 -13.52 -5.06 5.00
N ALA A 52 -14.32 -4.65 5.99
CA ALA A 52 -13.83 -4.28 7.31
C ALA A 52 -13.56 -5.50 8.21
N GLU A 53 -14.22 -6.63 7.94
CA GLU A 53 -14.10 -7.82 8.78
C GLU A 53 -14.16 -9.13 7.95
N PRO A 54 -13.10 -9.96 7.95
CA PRO A 54 -11.74 -9.57 8.36
C PRO A 54 -11.25 -8.39 7.49
N GLU A 55 -10.45 -7.49 8.08
CA GLU A 55 -9.97 -6.30 7.36
C GLU A 55 -9.17 -6.72 6.13
N THR A 56 -9.59 -6.23 4.96
CA THR A 56 -8.89 -6.49 3.70
C THR A 56 -7.89 -5.38 3.38
N PHE A 57 -6.90 -5.69 2.55
CA PHE A 57 -5.98 -4.69 2.02
C PHE A 57 -6.70 -3.52 1.35
N GLY A 58 -7.80 -3.78 0.62
CA GLY A 58 -8.60 -2.73 0.01
C GLY A 58 -9.27 -1.80 1.03
N HIS A 59 -9.70 -2.30 2.19
CA HIS A 59 -10.25 -1.47 3.26
C HIS A 59 -9.20 -0.55 3.87
N TYR A 60 -8.04 -1.11 4.23
CA TYR A 60 -6.89 -0.32 4.70
C TYR A 60 -6.50 0.76 3.67
N ARG A 61 -6.41 0.37 2.40
CA ARG A 61 -6.00 1.27 1.33
C ARG A 61 -7.01 2.37 1.08
N LEU A 62 -8.31 2.06 1.03
CA LEU A 62 -9.36 3.07 0.86
C LEU A 62 -9.37 4.06 2.03
N THR A 63 -9.19 3.58 3.26
CA THR A 63 -9.11 4.43 4.45
C THR A 63 -7.92 5.40 4.37
N ALA A 64 -6.77 4.94 3.89
CA ALA A 64 -5.62 5.82 3.64
C ALA A 64 -5.94 6.88 2.58
N LEU A 65 -6.57 6.50 1.46
CA LEU A 65 -6.98 7.44 0.42
C LEU A 65 -7.98 8.49 0.95
N MET A 66 -8.94 8.11 1.79
CA MET A 66 -9.89 9.06 2.37
C MET A 66 -9.21 10.14 3.22
N ARG A 67 -8.08 9.81 3.87
CA ARG A 67 -7.26 10.78 4.61
C ARG A 67 -6.50 11.73 3.67
N ASP A 68 -6.00 11.21 2.55
CA ASP A 68 -5.23 11.99 1.57
C ASP A 68 -6.11 12.85 0.66
N TYR A 69 -7.37 12.44 0.45
CA TYR A 69 -8.34 13.08 -0.44
C TYR A 69 -9.66 13.38 0.31
N PRO A 70 -9.81 14.57 0.93
CA PRO A 70 -11.04 14.92 1.67
C PRO A 70 -12.33 14.85 0.83
N ASP A 71 -12.22 15.09 -0.49
CA ASP A 71 -13.36 14.95 -1.40
C ASP A 71 -13.83 13.48 -1.50
N LEU A 72 -12.93 12.51 -1.33
CA LEU A 72 -13.26 11.09 -1.27
C LEU A 72 -14.01 10.74 0.01
N ASP A 73 -13.56 11.26 1.16
CA ASP A 73 -14.23 11.06 2.44
C ASP A 73 -15.68 11.59 2.39
N LEU A 74 -15.85 12.82 1.89
CA LEU A 74 -17.18 13.42 1.67
C LEU A 74 -18.04 12.61 0.70
N PHE A 75 -17.43 11.99 -0.31
CA PHE A 75 -18.14 11.11 -1.25
C PHE A 75 -18.61 9.84 -0.54
N MET A 76 -17.76 9.19 0.25
CA MET A 76 -18.09 7.98 1.02
C MET A 76 -19.17 8.24 2.07
N ALA A 77 -19.12 9.39 2.74
CA ALA A 77 -20.15 9.79 3.69
C ALA A 77 -21.56 9.85 3.06
N LYS A 78 -21.65 10.12 1.74
CA LYS A 78 -22.92 10.20 1.01
C LYS A 78 -23.32 8.89 0.33
N ARG A 79 -22.35 8.09 -0.14
CA ARG A 79 -22.60 6.88 -0.95
C ARG A 79 -22.48 5.58 -0.18
N GLY A 80 -21.84 5.60 0.99
CA GLY A 80 -21.39 4.41 1.69
C GLY A 80 -20.06 3.89 1.13
N MET A 81 -19.56 2.82 1.74
CA MET A 81 -18.31 2.18 1.31
C MET A 81 -18.55 1.31 0.06
N PRO A 82 -17.64 1.32 -0.93
CA PRO A 82 -17.70 0.40 -2.06
C PRO A 82 -17.31 -1.01 -1.61
N ASP A 83 -17.73 -2.01 -2.38
CA ASP A 83 -17.31 -3.40 -2.19
C ASP A 83 -15.93 -3.67 -2.78
N PHE A 84 -15.53 -2.90 -3.82
CA PHE A 84 -14.22 -3.01 -4.45
C PHE A 84 -13.64 -1.65 -4.82
N LEU A 85 -12.32 -1.55 -4.75
CA LEU A 85 -11.52 -0.41 -5.17
C LEU A 85 -10.54 -0.87 -6.25
N ALA A 86 -10.50 -0.17 -7.37
CA ALA A 86 -9.39 -0.30 -8.33
C ALA A 86 -8.57 0.97 -8.37
N GLU A 87 -7.25 0.83 -8.41
CA GLU A 87 -6.32 1.94 -8.55
C GLU A 87 -5.49 1.82 -9.82
N THR A 88 -5.36 2.93 -10.53
CA THR A 88 -4.35 3.08 -11.58
C THR A 88 -3.82 4.49 -11.55
N SER A 89 -2.61 4.71 -12.05
CA SER A 89 -2.00 6.04 -12.10
C SER A 89 -1.09 6.15 -13.30
N ASN A 90 -0.91 7.38 -13.75
CA ASN A 90 0.15 7.75 -14.69
C ASN A 90 0.89 8.97 -14.13
N ASP A 91 1.89 9.47 -14.86
CA ASP A 91 2.74 10.58 -14.42
C ASP A 91 1.98 11.86 -13.99
N ARG A 92 0.73 12.00 -14.42
CA ARG A 92 -0.07 13.22 -14.21
C ARG A 92 -1.24 13.03 -13.26
N GLN A 93 -1.78 11.81 -13.17
CA GLN A 93 -3.09 11.58 -12.57
C GLN A 93 -3.17 10.23 -11.86
N HIS A 94 -3.88 10.24 -10.74
CA HIS A 94 -4.31 9.03 -10.03
C HIS A 94 -5.79 8.82 -10.33
N TYR A 95 -6.14 7.57 -10.63
CA TYR A 95 -7.48 7.14 -10.98
C TYR A 95 -7.93 6.06 -10.00
N PHE A 96 -9.16 6.22 -9.54
CA PHE A 96 -9.82 5.29 -8.63
C PHE A 96 -11.14 4.85 -9.27
N ILE A 97 -11.46 3.57 -9.21
CA ILE A 97 -12.79 3.06 -9.57
C ILE A 97 -13.40 2.42 -8.33
N LEU A 98 -14.57 2.91 -7.95
CA LEU A 98 -15.34 2.50 -6.78
C LEU A 98 -16.52 1.65 -7.26
N TYR A 99 -16.51 0.35 -6.95
CA TYR A 99 -17.55 -0.57 -7.40
C TYR A 99 -18.58 -0.84 -6.29
N TYR A 100 -19.86 -0.77 -6.66
CA TYR A 100 -21.01 -1.12 -5.83
C TYR A 100 -21.86 -2.19 -6.57
N PRO A 101 -21.41 -3.46 -6.63
CA PRO A 101 -22.07 -4.50 -7.42
C PRO A 101 -23.50 -4.82 -6.98
N THR A 102 -23.82 -4.58 -5.70
CA THR A 102 -25.18 -4.70 -5.16
C THR A 102 -26.11 -3.68 -5.81
N ALA A 103 -25.66 -2.42 -5.91
CA ALA A 103 -26.40 -1.33 -6.56
C ALA A 103 -26.27 -1.32 -8.10
N ARG A 104 -25.45 -2.21 -8.66
CA ARG A 104 -25.08 -2.25 -10.09
C ARG A 104 -24.47 -0.95 -10.60
N GLN A 105 -23.68 -0.27 -9.76
CA GLN A 105 -23.11 1.03 -10.08
C GLN A 105 -21.62 1.07 -9.79
N ALA A 106 -20.89 1.82 -10.61
CA ALA A 106 -19.51 2.18 -10.36
C ALA A 106 -19.32 3.69 -10.49
N PHE A 107 -18.31 4.22 -9.79
CA PHE A 107 -17.91 5.63 -9.92
C PHE A 107 -16.42 5.70 -10.21
N ALA A 108 -16.04 6.55 -11.14
CA ALA A 108 -14.65 6.88 -11.39
C ALA A 108 -14.29 8.17 -10.63
N ALA A 109 -13.14 8.19 -9.98
CA ALA A 109 -12.57 9.38 -9.39
C ALA A 109 -11.17 9.60 -9.96
N ARG A 110 -10.77 10.86 -10.20
CA ARG A 110 -9.41 11.17 -10.64
C ARG A 110 -8.87 12.46 -10.05
N THR A 111 -7.55 12.53 -9.89
CA THR A 111 -6.90 13.80 -9.56
C THR A 111 -6.84 14.75 -10.76
N ARG A 112 -6.91 16.05 -10.49
CA ARG A 112 -6.68 17.08 -11.51
C ARG A 112 -5.18 17.32 -11.70
N PRO A 113 -4.72 17.56 -12.94
CA PRO A 113 -3.35 18.03 -13.18
C PRO A 113 -3.09 19.32 -12.37
N GLY A 114 -2.01 19.33 -11.58
CA GLY A 114 -1.65 20.46 -10.72
C GLY A 114 -2.46 20.61 -9.42
N GLN A 115 -3.47 19.79 -9.18
CA GLN A 115 -4.24 19.78 -7.91
C GLN A 115 -4.33 18.36 -7.35
N ARG A 116 -3.20 17.89 -6.79
CA ARG A 116 -3.02 16.50 -6.35
C ARG A 116 -3.92 16.06 -5.19
N GLN A 117 -4.58 16.96 -4.48
CA GLN A 117 -5.45 16.62 -3.34
C GLN A 117 -6.95 16.73 -3.64
N ARG A 118 -7.32 17.12 -4.88
CA ARG A 118 -8.73 17.25 -5.28
C ARG A 118 -9.11 16.15 -6.25
N LEU A 119 -10.29 15.58 -6.03
CA LEU A 119 -10.85 14.55 -6.89
C LEU A 119 -12.02 15.08 -7.73
N GLU A 120 -12.04 14.71 -9.00
CA GLU A 120 -13.23 14.79 -9.83
C GLU A 120 -13.91 13.42 -9.85
N PHE A 121 -15.23 13.39 -9.69
CA PHE A 121 -16.02 12.18 -9.75
C PHE A 121 -16.87 12.15 -11.03
N ALA A 122 -17.00 10.97 -11.61
CA ALA A 122 -17.90 10.70 -12.73
C ALA A 122 -18.70 9.41 -12.48
N GLY A 123 -19.94 9.39 -12.96
CA GLY A 123 -20.88 8.29 -12.78
C GLY A 123 -22.25 8.72 -12.23
N PRO A 124 -23.12 7.76 -11.87
CA PRO A 124 -22.84 6.32 -11.83
C PRO A 124 -22.73 5.70 -13.22
N TYR A 125 -21.78 4.77 -13.38
CA TYR A 125 -21.68 3.88 -14.54
C TYR A 125 -22.40 2.56 -14.24
N PRO A 126 -23.17 2.01 -15.18
CA PRO A 126 -23.84 0.73 -14.97
C PRO A 126 -22.83 -0.43 -14.93
N ILE A 127 -23.00 -1.35 -13.99
CA ILE A 127 -22.26 -2.62 -13.94
C ILE A 127 -23.09 -3.70 -14.64
N THR A 128 -22.46 -4.37 -15.61
CA THR A 128 -23.04 -5.51 -16.35
C THR A 128 -23.11 -6.77 -15.48
N ASP A 129 -23.93 -7.74 -15.88
CA ASP A 129 -24.01 -9.02 -15.16
C ASP A 129 -22.68 -9.78 -15.19
N SER A 130 -21.94 -9.70 -16.30
CA SER A 130 -20.62 -10.31 -16.44
C SER A 130 -19.61 -9.69 -15.46
N GLU A 131 -19.56 -8.36 -15.37
CA GLU A 131 -18.65 -7.68 -14.45
C GLU A 131 -19.01 -8.00 -12.99
N LYS A 132 -20.31 -8.00 -12.65
CA LYS A 132 -20.77 -8.40 -11.32
C LYS A 132 -20.30 -9.81 -10.97
N ARG A 133 -20.44 -10.78 -11.89
CA ARG A 133 -19.96 -12.15 -11.67
C ARG A 133 -18.45 -12.19 -11.44
N THR A 134 -17.67 -11.47 -12.25
CA THR A 134 -16.21 -11.37 -12.07
C THR A 134 -15.83 -10.84 -10.70
N LEU A 135 -16.52 -9.80 -10.22
CA LEU A 135 -16.28 -9.22 -8.89
C LEU A 135 -16.66 -10.19 -7.76
N GLU A 136 -17.81 -10.87 -7.86
CA GLU A 136 -18.20 -11.88 -6.86
C GLU A 136 -17.23 -13.07 -6.82
N ASP A 137 -16.71 -13.51 -7.95
CA ASP A 137 -15.71 -14.57 -8.00
C ASP A 137 -14.37 -14.11 -7.41
N LEU A 138 -14.01 -12.83 -7.59
CA LEU A 138 -12.85 -12.23 -6.91
C LEU A 138 -13.04 -12.23 -5.39
N ARG A 139 -14.21 -11.81 -4.90
CA ARG A 139 -14.55 -11.86 -3.46
C ARG A 139 -14.37 -13.26 -2.89
N LYS A 140 -14.95 -14.28 -3.53
CA LYS A 140 -14.83 -15.68 -3.08
C LYS A 140 -13.36 -16.11 -2.97
N LYS A 141 -12.52 -15.74 -3.94
CA LYS A 141 -11.09 -16.07 -3.95
C LYS A 141 -10.34 -15.41 -2.79
N GLU A 142 -10.60 -14.13 -2.54
CA GLU A 142 -9.96 -13.38 -1.44
C GLU A 142 -10.41 -13.91 -0.07
N THR A 143 -11.70 -14.18 0.12
CA THR A 143 -12.21 -14.78 1.37
C THR A 143 -11.57 -16.14 1.65
N SER A 144 -11.45 -17.01 0.63
CA SER A 144 -10.79 -18.31 0.79
C SER A 144 -9.30 -18.19 1.14
N ARG A 145 -8.59 -17.18 0.61
CA ARG A 145 -7.18 -16.93 0.96
C ARG A 145 -7.03 -16.47 2.42
N SER A 146 -7.91 -15.58 2.89
CA SER A 146 -7.89 -15.09 4.27
C SER A 146 -8.14 -16.21 5.28
N LEU A 147 -9.06 -17.14 4.97
CA LEU A 147 -9.32 -18.31 5.80
C LEU A 147 -8.11 -19.24 5.89
N HIS A 148 -7.35 -19.41 4.81
CA HIS A 148 -6.19 -20.31 4.83
C HIS A 148 -5.01 -19.72 5.63
N ARG A 149 -4.74 -18.40 5.51
CA ARG A 149 -3.70 -17.74 6.31
C ARG A 149 -3.96 -17.81 7.82
N GLY A 150 -5.22 -17.70 8.24
CA GLY A 150 -5.56 -17.75 9.67
C GLY A 150 -5.26 -19.10 10.33
N LEU A 151 -5.07 -20.18 9.56
CA LEU A 151 -4.73 -21.50 10.10
C LEU A 151 -3.22 -21.71 10.25
N ASP A 152 -2.39 -20.91 9.58
CA ASP A 152 -0.94 -21.05 9.61
C ASP A 152 -0.28 -20.25 10.75
N ASP A 153 -0.94 -19.21 11.26
CA ASP A 153 -0.45 -18.36 12.37
C ASP A 153 -0.64 -18.98 13.78
N ASP A 154 -1.32 -20.13 13.89
CA ASP A 154 -1.61 -20.84 15.15
C ASP A 154 -0.61 -21.99 15.45
N ARG A 155 0.56 -22.02 14.80
CA ARG A 155 1.62 -23.03 14.99
C ARG A 155 2.96 -22.41 15.37
#